data_AF-A0A0P4W1B5-F1
#
_entry.id   AF-A0A0P4W1B5-F1
#
_cell.length_a   1.000
_cell.length_b   1.000
_cell.length_c   1.000
_cell.angle_alpha   90.00
_cell.angle_beta   90.00
_cell.angle_gamma   90.00
#
_symmetry.space_group_name_H-M   'P 1'
#
loop_
_entity.id
_entity.type
_entity.pdbx_description
1 polymer ?
#
loop_
_entity_poly.entity_id
_entity_poly.type
_entity_poly.pdbx_seq_one_letter_code
_entity_poly.pdbx_strand_id
1 'polypeptide(L)'
;MQQTNFMFLYTEDHLIATEGVTINFFQYGVAVLRGVPQEKNKIIEVVNRFAYVKETQYGRTFDVINKPVEGAHLAYTGVALAHHTDMNYREKSPGMQLLHCLKVLILLITIK
;
A
#
# COMPACT_ATOMS: atom_id res chain seq x y z
N MET A 1 -3.25 -1.24 21.25
CA MET A 1 -3.83 -1.09 19.91
C MET A 1 -2.81 -0.39 19.03
N GLN A 2 -2.09 -1.09 18.17
CA GLN A 2 -1.26 -0.44 17.15
C GLN A 2 -2.19 -0.04 16.00
N GLN A 3 -2.44 1.26 15.86
CA GLN A 3 -3.14 1.80 14.70
C GLN A 3 -2.21 1.65 13.49
N THR A 4 -2.65 0.92 12.47
CA THR A 4 -1.97 0.85 11.18
C THR A 4 -2.33 2.10 10.40
N ASN A 5 -1.31 2.89 10.05
CA ASN A 5 -1.44 4.13 9.30
C ASN A 5 -1.24 3.82 7.80
N PHE A 6 -2.04 4.46 6.94
CA PHE A 6 -2.11 4.18 5.51
C PHE A 6 -1.35 5.23 4.72
N MET A 7 -0.42 4.84 3.85
CA MET A 7 0.14 5.72 2.83
C MET A 7 -0.47 5.37 1.47
N PHE A 8 -1.12 6.34 0.84
CA PHE A 8 -1.66 6.17 -0.51
C PHE A 8 -0.65 6.72 -1.50
N LEU A 9 -0.34 6.01 -2.57
CA LEU A 9 0.45 6.58 -3.67
C LEU A 9 -0.50 6.72 -4.87
N TYR A 10 -0.70 7.96 -5.28
CA TYR A 10 -1.55 8.34 -6.39
C TYR A 10 -0.69 8.80 -7.58
N THR A 11 -1.29 9.02 -8.75
CA THR A 11 -0.57 9.48 -9.94
C THR A 11 -1.37 10.54 -10.67
N GLU A 12 -0.74 11.69 -10.96
CA GLU A 12 -1.27 12.75 -11.85
C GLU A 12 -0.12 13.43 -12.63
N ASP A 13 1.12 13.50 -12.11
CA ASP A 13 2.22 14.28 -12.74
C ASP A 13 3.59 13.58 -12.70
N HIS A 14 4.41 13.71 -13.75
CA HIS A 14 5.69 12.99 -13.94
C HIS A 14 6.85 13.37 -12.98
N LEU A 15 6.66 14.23 -11.98
CA LEU A 15 7.68 14.60 -10.99
C LEU A 15 7.40 13.92 -9.64
N ILE A 16 8.28 12.99 -9.23
CA ILE A 16 8.16 12.32 -7.93
C ILE A 16 8.63 13.27 -6.82
N ALA A 17 7.69 14.00 -6.20
CA ALA A 17 7.97 14.79 -5.01
C ALA A 17 7.97 13.90 -3.76
N THR A 18 9.13 13.35 -3.37
CA THR A 18 9.27 12.56 -2.13
C THR A 18 9.50 13.40 -0.89
N GLU A 19 9.83 14.68 -1.05
CA GLU A 19 10.14 15.57 0.07
C GLU A 19 8.89 15.79 0.94
N GLY A 20 9.00 15.45 2.22
CA GLY A 20 7.92 15.61 3.20
C GLY A 20 6.93 14.45 3.30
N VAL A 21 6.97 13.43 2.43
CA VAL A 21 6.00 12.31 2.48
C VAL A 21 6.05 11.57 3.82
N THR A 22 7.24 11.31 4.33
CA THR A 22 7.47 10.63 5.60
C THR A 22 7.04 11.51 6.79
N ILE A 23 7.30 12.82 6.72
CA ILE A 23 6.87 13.78 7.74
C ILE A 23 5.35 13.81 7.83
N ASN A 24 4.67 13.96 6.69
CA ASN A 24 3.21 13.95 6.61
C ASN A 24 2.63 12.63 7.13
N PHE A 25 3.24 11.49 6.78
CA PHE A 25 2.80 10.19 7.27
C PHE A 25 2.89 10.09 8.80
N PHE A 26 4.00 10.50 9.40
CA PHE A 26 4.15 10.45 10.85
C PHE A 26 3.28 11.48 11.59
N GLN A 27 2.97 12.62 10.97
CA GLN A 27 2.14 13.66 11.57
C GLN A 27 0.64 13.34 11.47
N TYR A 28 0.18 12.83 10.34
CA TYR A 28 -1.24 12.68 10.03
C TYR A 28 -1.72 11.23 9.94
N GLY A 29 -0.80 10.25 9.95
CA GLY A 29 -1.11 8.84 9.72
C GLY A 29 -1.44 8.51 8.26
N VAL A 30 -1.35 9.50 7.37
CA VAL A 30 -1.56 9.34 5.93
C VAL A 30 -0.73 10.33 5.13
N ALA A 31 -0.23 9.86 3.99
CA ALA A 31 0.41 10.71 2.99
C ALA A 31 0.02 10.25 1.59
N VAL A 32 -0.02 11.21 0.65
CA VAL A 32 -0.24 10.96 -0.78
C VAL A 32 1.01 11.32 -1.56
N LEU A 33 1.66 10.34 -2.18
CA LEU A 33 2.71 10.59 -3.16
C LEU A 33 2.10 10.67 -4.55
N ARG A 34 2.51 11.63 -5.37
CA ARG A 34 2.11 11.72 -6.79
C ARG A 34 3.30 11.48 -7.71
N GLY A 35 2.99 10.98 -8.91
CA GLY A 35 3.97 10.85 -9.99
C GLY A 35 4.81 9.59 -10.01
N VAL A 36 4.43 8.58 -9.22
CA VAL A 36 5.06 7.26 -9.31
C VAL A 36 4.68 6.62 -10.65
N PRO A 37 5.63 6.19 -11.49
CA PRO A 37 5.32 5.54 -12.75
C PRO A 37 4.41 4.32 -12.55
N GLN A 38 3.42 4.14 -13.43
CA GLN A 38 2.44 3.05 -13.39
C GLN A 38 3.01 1.72 -13.89
N GLU A 39 4.18 1.34 -13.38
CA GLU A 39 4.81 0.06 -13.68
C GLU A 39 4.82 -0.82 -12.43
N LYS A 40 4.68 -2.13 -12.65
CA LYS A 40 4.80 -3.10 -11.56
C LYS A 40 6.14 -2.93 -10.87
N ASN A 41 6.16 -3.03 -9.54
CA ASN A 41 7.34 -2.89 -8.68
C ASN A 41 7.92 -1.47 -8.55
N LYS A 42 7.43 -0.41 -9.24
CA LYS A 42 7.94 0.96 -9.03
C LYS A 42 7.77 1.47 -7.61
N ILE A 43 6.71 1.04 -6.95
CA ILE A 43 6.48 1.28 -5.52
C ILE A 43 7.63 0.72 -4.65
N ILE A 44 8.28 -0.39 -5.05
CA ILE A 44 9.42 -0.97 -4.33
C ILE A 44 10.65 -0.05 -4.48
N GLU A 45 10.88 0.50 -5.67
CA GLU A 45 11.97 1.46 -5.89
C GLU A 45 11.77 2.73 -5.06
N VAL A 46 10.56 3.28 -5.07
CA VAL A 46 10.19 4.47 -4.28
C VAL A 46 10.37 4.22 -2.79
N VAL A 47 9.85 3.11 -2.30
CA VAL A 47 9.81 2.84 -0.87
C VAL A 47 11.19 2.57 -0.29
N ASN A 48 12.07 1.91 -1.05
CA ASN A 48 13.45 1.64 -0.65
C ASN A 48 14.28 2.92 -0.43
N ARG A 49 13.76 4.10 -0.80
CA ARG A 49 14.41 5.38 -0.52
C ARG A 49 14.26 5.83 0.93
N PHE A 50 13.26 5.34 1.66
CA PHE A 50 12.96 5.80 3.03
C PHE A 50 12.51 4.69 3.99
N ALA A 51 12.27 3.47 3.51
CA ALA A 51 11.87 2.34 4.34
C ALA A 51 12.22 0.99 3.67
N TYR A 52 12.01 -0.12 4.37
CA TYR A 52 12.24 -1.48 3.82
C TYR A 52 10.93 -2.25 3.69
N VAL A 53 10.77 -2.98 2.58
CA VAL A 53 9.59 -3.83 2.36
C VAL A 53 9.64 -5.05 3.28
N LYS A 54 8.59 -5.27 4.06
CA LYS A 54 8.43 -6.48 4.87
C LYS A 54 7.68 -7.54 4.06
N GLU A 55 8.36 -8.66 3.79
CA GLU A 55 7.75 -9.79 3.10
C GLU A 55 6.68 -10.48 3.97
N THR A 56 5.60 -10.90 3.34
CA THR A 56 4.48 -11.59 3.97
C THR A 56 4.15 -12.89 3.24
N GLN A 57 3.13 -13.62 3.69
CA GLN A 57 2.62 -14.78 2.94
C GLN A 57 2.05 -14.41 1.56
N TYR A 58 1.73 -13.13 1.34
CA TYR A 58 1.31 -12.58 0.06
C TYR A 58 2.51 -12.13 -0.81
N GLY A 59 3.75 -12.41 -0.37
CA GLY A 59 4.99 -11.96 -1.01
C GLY A 59 5.42 -10.57 -0.55
N ARG A 60 6.35 -9.98 -1.31
CA ARG A 60 6.84 -8.60 -1.11
C ARG A 60 5.80 -7.55 -1.53
N THR A 61 4.98 -7.89 -2.51
CA THR A 61 3.89 -7.07 -3.05
C THR A 61 2.76 -7.98 -3.50
N PHE A 62 1.52 -7.53 -3.44
CA PHE A 62 0.39 -8.27 -4.01
C PHE A 62 -0.58 -7.36 -4.76
N ASP A 63 -1.13 -7.90 -5.85
CA ASP A 63 -2.01 -7.19 -6.77
C ASP A 63 -3.45 -7.23 -6.25
N VAL A 64 -4.04 -6.09 -5.90
CA VAL A 64 -5.45 -5.94 -5.52
C VAL A 64 -6.29 -5.77 -6.78
N ILE A 65 -6.85 -6.89 -7.25
CA ILE A 65 -7.55 -7.01 -8.53
C ILE A 65 -8.90 -7.70 -8.29
N ASN A 66 -9.96 -7.27 -8.97
CA ASN A 66 -11.23 -7.99 -8.95
C ASN A 66 -11.11 -9.29 -9.78
N LYS A 67 -10.72 -10.39 -9.13
CA LYS A 67 -10.63 -11.73 -9.69
C LYS A 67 -11.24 -12.72 -8.69
N PRO A 68 -12.58 -12.79 -8.62
CA PRO A 68 -13.25 -13.61 -7.64
C PRO A 68 -12.98 -15.09 -7.94
N VAL A 69 -12.43 -15.78 -6.95
CA VAL A 69 -12.30 -17.24 -6.90
C VAL A 69 -12.94 -17.69 -5.59
N GLU A 70 -13.57 -18.86 -5.57
CA GLU A 70 -14.16 -19.41 -4.36
C GLU A 70 -13.10 -19.49 -3.24
N GLY A 71 -13.42 -18.94 -2.06
CA GLY A 71 -12.50 -18.88 -0.93
C GLY A 71 -11.37 -17.84 -1.03
N ALA A 72 -11.34 -16.99 -2.06
CA ALA A 72 -10.35 -15.92 -2.18
C ALA A 72 -10.54 -14.82 -1.12
N HIS A 73 -9.46 -14.10 -0.81
CA HIS A 73 -9.50 -12.93 0.07
C HIS A 73 -10.46 -11.86 -0.50
N LEU A 74 -11.23 -11.20 0.37
CA LEU A 74 -12.24 -10.19 -0.04
C LEU A 74 -11.65 -9.06 -0.88
N ALA A 75 -10.38 -8.72 -0.66
CA ALA A 75 -9.65 -7.73 -1.46
C ALA A 75 -9.54 -8.09 -2.96
N TYR A 76 -9.76 -9.36 -3.33
CA TYR A 76 -9.76 -9.83 -4.72
C TYR A 76 -11.16 -9.92 -5.32
N THR A 77 -12.16 -9.32 -4.67
CA THR A 77 -13.56 -9.34 -5.10
C THR A 77 -14.03 -7.91 -5.42
N GLY A 78 -15.20 -7.80 -6.06
CA GLY A 78 -15.88 -6.51 -6.28
C GLY A 78 -16.76 -6.05 -5.10
N VAL A 79 -16.71 -6.76 -3.96
CA VAL A 79 -17.51 -6.41 -2.77
C VAL A 79 -16.88 -5.21 -2.07
N ALA A 80 -17.72 -4.29 -1.59
CA ALA A 80 -17.25 -3.14 -0.83
C ALA A 80 -16.54 -3.58 0.46
N LEU A 81 -15.31 -3.10 0.67
CA LEU A 81 -14.57 -3.30 1.91
C LEU A 81 -14.95 -2.20 2.91
N ALA A 82 -15.48 -2.59 4.06
CA ALA A 82 -15.70 -1.66 5.18
C ALA A 82 -14.35 -1.13 5.72
N HIS A 83 -14.38 -0.09 6.54
CA HIS A 83 -13.18 0.39 7.23
C HIS A 83 -12.54 -0.75 8.05
N HIS A 84 -11.27 -1.04 7.76
CA HIS A 84 -10.51 -2.12 8.40
C HIS A 84 -9.02 -1.77 8.48
N THR A 85 -8.27 -2.55 9.25
CA THR A 85 -6.80 -2.56 9.24
C THR A 85 -6.32 -3.91 8.72
N ASP A 86 -5.23 -3.91 7.96
CA ASP A 86 -4.70 -5.13 7.37
C ASP A 86 -3.98 -6.02 8.38
N MET A 87 -4.20 -7.32 8.22
CA MET A 87 -3.48 -8.38 8.95
C MET A 87 -3.51 -8.23 10.48
N ASN A 88 -4.61 -7.73 11.04
CA ASN A 88 -4.86 -7.63 12.48
C ASN A 88 -4.88 -8.99 13.22
N TYR A 89 -4.97 -10.10 12.48
CA TYR A 89 -4.83 -11.46 13.01
C TYR A 89 -3.38 -11.83 13.36
N ARG A 90 -2.39 -10.99 13.00
CA ARG A 90 -0.98 -11.19 13.38
C ARG A 90 -0.70 -10.52 14.72
N GLU A 91 0.18 -11.13 15.52
CA GLU A 91 0.69 -10.51 16.75
C GLU A 91 1.34 -9.13 16.49
N LYS A 92 1.97 -8.97 15.32
CA LYS A 92 2.58 -7.73 14.86
C LYS A 92 2.05 -7.36 13.47
N SER A 93 0.97 -6.58 13.45
CA SER A 93 0.41 -5.97 12.23
C SER A 93 1.45 -5.11 11.50
N PRO A 94 1.26 -4.84 10.20
CA PRO A 94 2.04 -3.84 9.48
C PRO A 94 1.97 -2.47 10.14
N GLY A 95 3.10 -1.75 10.15
CA GLY A 95 3.17 -0.38 10.65
C GLY A 95 2.71 0.64 9.60
N MET A 96 3.07 0.40 8.33
CA MET A 96 2.67 1.24 7.20
C MET A 96 2.23 0.37 6.04
N GLN A 97 1.13 0.78 5.40
CA GLN A 97 0.59 0.17 4.20
C GLN A 97 0.70 1.14 3.03
N LEU A 98 1.15 0.66 1.87
CA LEU A 98 1.31 1.46 0.66
C LEU A 98 0.40 0.90 -0.41
N LEU A 99 -0.32 1.78 -1.10
CA LEU A 99 -1.20 1.42 -2.21
C LEU A 99 -0.74 2.18 -3.45
N HIS A 100 -0.30 1.47 -4.49
CA HIS A 100 0.11 2.07 -5.78
C HIS A 100 -0.91 1.77 -6.87
N CYS A 101 -1.53 2.83 -7.40
CA CYS A 101 -2.51 2.73 -8.46
C CYS A 101 -1.84 2.58 -9.84
N LEU A 102 -1.90 1.37 -10.41
CA LEU A 102 -1.32 1.07 -11.73
C LEU A 102 -2.32 1.24 -12.88
N LYS A 103 -3.57 0.86 -12.66
CA LYS A 103 -4.75 1.01 -13.54
C LYS A 103 -5.98 1.07 -12.62
N VAL A 104 -7.17 0.60 -13.00
CA VAL A 104 -8.25 0.26 -12.04
C VAL A 104 -7.80 -0.94 -11.14
N LEU A 105 -6.63 -0.81 -10.51
CA LEU A 105 -5.81 -1.84 -9.91
C LEU A 105 -4.86 -1.20 -8.89
N ILE A 106 -4.87 -1.71 -7.66
CA ILE A 106 -4.06 -1.18 -6.56
C ILE A 106 -3.02 -2.23 -6.18
N LEU A 107 -1.76 -1.85 -6.01
CA LEU A 107 -0.70 -2.73 -5.52
C LEU A 107 -0.40 -2.41 -4.06
N LEU A 108 -0.50 -3.41 -3.18
CA LEU A 108 -0.31 -3.23 -1.75
C LEU A 108 1.10 -3.66 -1.30
N ILE A 109 1.77 -2.80 -0.54
CA ILE A 109 3.05 -3.09 0.12
C ILE A 109 2.93 -2.83 1.61
N THR A 110 3.46 -3.73 2.42
CA THR A 110 3.56 -3.54 3.87
C THR A 110 4.99 -3.23 4.30
N ILE A 111 5.12 -2.24 5.17
CA ILE A 111 6.37 -1.85 5.82
C ILE A 111 6.17 -1.89 7.33
N LYS A 112 7.26 -2.17 8.03
CA LYS A 112 7.38 -2.02 9.47
C LYS A 112 8.29 -0.85 9.80
#